data_AF-V9XCE5-F1
#
_entry.id   AF-V9XCE5-F1
#
_cell.length_a   1.000
_cell.length_b   1.000
_cell.length_c   1.000
_cell.angle_alpha   90.00
_cell.angle_beta   90.00
_cell.angle_gamma   90.00
#
_symmetry.space_group_name_H-M   'P 1'
#
loop_
_entity.id
_entity.type
_entity.pdbx_description
1 polymer ?
#
loop_
_entity_poly.entity_id
_entity_poly.type
_entity_poly.pdbx_seq_one_letter_code
_entity_poly.pdbx_strand_id
1 'polypeptide(L)'
;MSPRDIYGGDIYAGHARTKKKAVPELAAERGVVVEDAASGWCGAIVGIEKTHDGDFVRLEDAQGRTRLFAMRPAAFLVDGAPVTLVKPKIRPASAPTRSASGSTRVEGLRARVARGSRIWVEGVHDAALVERVWGHDLRVEGVVVEQLEGLDNLGARLAEFEPGSGRRVGVLADHLVTGSKEEHLTANLGPHVMVTGHPYIDVWQAVKPKAVGIDAWPSIPRGQDWKTGVCRELGWGTPQDGWRRVYNAVNSFRDLESHLIGAVERLVDFVTEPDEG
;
A
#
# COMPACT_ATOMS: atom_id res chain seq x y z
N MET A 1 -1.95 -34.09 -70.28
CA MET A 1 -2.91 -32.99 -70.00
C MET A 1 -4.13 -33.62 -69.34
N SER A 2 -4.31 -33.41 -68.04
CA SER A 2 -5.49 -33.92 -67.31
C SER A 2 -6.66 -32.93 -67.46
N PRO A 3 -7.91 -33.38 -67.65
CA PRO A 3 -9.07 -32.49 -67.71
C PRO A 3 -9.30 -31.84 -66.34
N ARG A 4 -9.45 -30.51 -66.31
CA ARG A 4 -9.85 -29.79 -65.10
C ARG A 4 -11.28 -30.17 -64.74
N ASP A 5 -11.46 -30.69 -63.54
CA ASP A 5 -12.75 -30.87 -62.89
C ASP A 5 -13.32 -29.49 -62.52
N ILE A 6 -14.38 -29.08 -63.21
CA ILE A 6 -15.04 -27.77 -63.06
C ILE A 6 -16.18 -27.85 -62.02
N TYR A 7 -16.40 -28.99 -61.36
CA TYR A 7 -17.52 -29.19 -60.44
C TYR A 7 -17.14 -29.35 -58.97
N GLY A 8 -15.97 -28.85 -58.56
CA GLY A 8 -15.50 -28.82 -57.17
C GLY A 8 -16.06 -27.67 -56.32
N GLY A 9 -17.35 -27.36 -56.42
CA GLY A 9 -18.01 -26.37 -55.56
C GLY A 9 -18.75 -27.06 -54.41
N ASP A 10 -18.22 -26.94 -53.18
CA ASP A 10 -18.88 -27.46 -51.97
C ASP A 10 -20.23 -26.78 -51.72
N ILE A 11 -21.28 -27.47 -52.15
CA ILE A 11 -22.69 -27.09 -52.00
C ILE A 11 -23.19 -27.06 -50.54
N TYR A 12 -22.39 -27.54 -49.57
CA TYR A 12 -22.70 -27.46 -48.14
C TYR A 12 -22.05 -26.26 -47.44
N ALA A 13 -21.20 -25.49 -48.12
CA ALA A 13 -20.68 -24.23 -47.62
C ALA A 13 -21.77 -23.14 -47.69
N GLY A 14 -22.64 -23.11 -46.67
CA GLY A 14 -23.74 -22.15 -46.57
C GLY A 14 -23.35 -20.72 -46.96
N HIS A 15 -24.24 -20.05 -47.70
CA HIS A 15 -23.99 -18.73 -48.29
C HIS A 15 -23.40 -17.72 -47.29
N ALA A 16 -22.34 -17.00 -47.67
CA ALA A 16 -21.74 -15.92 -46.86
C ALA A 16 -22.73 -14.81 -46.41
N ARG A 17 -23.94 -14.77 -47.00
CA ARG A 17 -25.04 -13.87 -46.65
C ARG A 17 -25.80 -14.22 -45.36
N THR A 18 -25.58 -15.39 -44.74
CA THR A 18 -26.23 -15.77 -43.45
C THR A 18 -25.38 -15.52 -42.20
N LYS A 19 -24.16 -14.98 -42.32
CA LYS A 19 -23.40 -14.52 -41.14
C LYS A 19 -24.03 -13.23 -40.60
N LYS A 20 -24.78 -13.34 -39.49
CA LYS A 20 -25.24 -12.18 -38.71
C LYS A 20 -24.02 -11.30 -38.40
N LYS A 21 -24.05 -10.04 -38.85
CA LYS A 21 -23.03 -9.05 -38.53
C LYS A 21 -22.99 -8.90 -37.01
N ALA A 22 -21.82 -9.11 -36.40
CA ALA A 22 -21.66 -8.88 -34.97
C ALA A 22 -21.92 -7.41 -34.68
N VAL A 23 -22.86 -7.13 -33.78
CA VAL A 23 -23.18 -5.78 -33.33
C VAL A 23 -22.09 -5.36 -32.34
N PRO A 24 -21.48 -4.17 -32.49
CA PRO A 24 -20.41 -3.73 -31.61
C PRO A 24 -20.89 -3.65 -30.16
N GLU A 25 -20.04 -4.10 -29.23
CA GLU A 25 -20.25 -3.93 -27.80
C GLU A 25 -19.71 -2.56 -27.37
N LEU A 26 -20.45 -1.88 -26.50
CA LEU A 26 -20.07 -0.58 -25.93
C LEU A 26 -20.19 -0.66 -24.40
N ALA A 27 -19.14 -0.25 -23.70
CA ALA A 27 -19.19 -0.17 -22.25
C ALA A 27 -20.19 0.91 -21.82
N ALA A 28 -21.11 0.56 -20.91
CA ALA A 28 -22.10 1.46 -20.36
C ALA A 28 -21.46 2.42 -19.33
N GLU A 29 -20.61 3.32 -19.82
CA GLU A 29 -19.93 4.34 -19.02
C GLU A 29 -20.85 5.53 -18.76
N ARG A 30 -20.73 6.13 -17.57
CA ARG A 30 -21.54 7.30 -17.21
C ARG A 30 -21.28 8.46 -18.18
N GLY A 31 -22.34 9.14 -18.59
CA GLY A 31 -22.29 10.28 -19.51
C GLY A 31 -22.33 9.91 -20.99
N VAL A 32 -22.15 8.63 -21.35
CA VAL A 32 -22.36 8.16 -22.73
C VAL A 32 -23.83 8.32 -23.09
N VAL A 33 -24.10 8.97 -24.22
CA VAL A 33 -25.47 9.16 -24.72
C VAL A 33 -25.82 8.02 -25.67
N VAL A 34 -26.95 7.38 -25.41
CA VAL A 34 -27.47 6.28 -26.22
C VAL A 34 -28.97 6.47 -26.44
N GLU A 35 -29.48 5.88 -27.51
CA GLU A 35 -30.91 5.80 -27.78
C GLU A 35 -31.39 4.36 -27.64
N ASP A 36 -32.50 4.11 -26.94
CA ASP A 36 -33.16 2.81 -26.94
C ASP A 36 -33.89 2.58 -28.27
N ALA A 37 -33.52 1.54 -29.01
CA ALA A 37 -34.00 1.30 -30.37
C ALA A 37 -35.50 0.97 -30.45
N ALA A 38 -36.11 0.50 -29.35
CA ALA A 38 -37.52 0.11 -29.33
C ALA A 38 -38.44 1.30 -29.02
N SER A 39 -38.03 2.20 -28.13
CA SER A 39 -38.84 3.34 -27.67
C SER A 39 -38.42 4.69 -28.26
N GLY A 40 -37.22 4.78 -28.85
CA GLY A 40 -36.63 6.04 -29.31
C GLY A 40 -36.19 6.96 -28.17
N TRP A 41 -36.08 6.44 -26.94
CA TRP A 41 -35.65 7.23 -25.79
C TRP A 41 -34.15 7.49 -25.84
N CYS A 42 -33.76 8.75 -26.00
CA CYS A 42 -32.36 9.19 -26.02
C CYS A 42 -31.97 9.83 -24.69
N GLY A 43 -30.85 9.39 -24.11
CA GLY A 43 -30.36 9.93 -22.85
C GLY A 43 -28.94 9.49 -22.49
N ALA A 44 -28.34 10.20 -21.52
CA ALA A 44 -27.03 9.90 -20.98
C ALA A 44 -27.12 8.80 -19.92
N ILE A 45 -26.18 7.86 -19.93
CA ILE A 45 -26.07 6.82 -18.91
C ILE A 45 -25.72 7.45 -17.57
N VAL A 46 -26.55 7.24 -16.55
CA VAL A 46 -26.31 7.73 -15.18
C VAL A 46 -26.05 6.61 -14.17
N GLY A 47 -26.34 5.36 -14.56
CA GLY A 47 -26.07 4.20 -13.73
C GLY A 47 -26.42 2.88 -14.39
N ILE A 48 -26.00 1.80 -13.75
CA ILE A 48 -26.37 0.43 -14.11
C ILE A 48 -26.98 -0.21 -12.87
N GLU A 49 -28.08 -0.91 -13.06
CA GLU A 49 -28.81 -1.61 -12.01
C GLU A 49 -28.91 -3.09 -12.36
N LYS A 50 -28.71 -3.94 -11.36
CA LYS A 50 -28.96 -5.38 -11.50
C LYS A 50 -30.31 -5.69 -10.90
N THR A 51 -31.22 -6.19 -11.71
CA THR A 51 -32.55 -6.65 -11.29
C THR A 51 -32.62 -8.17 -11.35
N HIS A 52 -33.75 -8.76 -10.94
CA HIS A 52 -33.97 -10.21 -11.11
C HIS A 52 -33.99 -10.63 -12.61
N ASP A 53 -34.33 -9.70 -13.51
CA ASP A 53 -34.45 -9.94 -14.96
C ASP A 53 -33.16 -9.64 -15.73
N GLY A 54 -32.09 -9.31 -15.02
CA GLY A 54 -30.77 -9.04 -15.59
C GLY A 54 -30.28 -7.62 -15.40
N ASP A 55 -29.41 -7.19 -16.30
CA ASP A 55 -28.73 -5.90 -16.22
C ASP A 55 -29.52 -4.81 -16.95
N PHE A 56 -29.70 -3.67 -16.27
CA PHE A 56 -30.41 -2.51 -16.78
C PHE A 56 -29.51 -1.29 -16.73
N VAL A 57 -29.63 -0.43 -17.74
CA VAL A 57 -28.99 0.88 -17.76
C VAL A 57 -30.03 1.95 -17.44
N ARG A 58 -29.66 2.90 -16.58
CA ARG A 58 -30.46 4.07 -16.28
C ARG A 58 -30.02 5.20 -17.20
N LEU A 59 -30.93 5.69 -18.03
CA LEU A 59 -30.71 6.82 -18.94
C LEU A 59 -31.43 8.07 -18.43
N GLU A 60 -30.76 9.21 -18.51
CA GLU A 60 -31.31 10.54 -18.21
C GLU A 60 -31.45 11.34 -19.51
N ASP A 61 -32.65 11.84 -19.80
CA ASP A 61 -32.90 12.68 -20.98
C ASP A 61 -32.49 14.15 -20.75
N ALA A 62 -32.59 14.97 -21.80
CA ALA A 62 -32.24 16.40 -21.73
C ALA A 62 -33.13 17.22 -20.76
N GLN A 63 -34.27 16.68 -20.32
CA GLN A 63 -35.14 17.30 -19.32
C GLN A 63 -34.89 16.76 -17.90
N GLY A 64 -33.86 15.93 -17.70
CA GLY A 64 -33.51 15.34 -16.42
C GLY A 64 -34.41 14.18 -15.99
N ARG A 65 -35.25 13.64 -16.89
CA ARG A 65 -36.10 12.48 -16.59
C ARG A 65 -35.30 11.22 -16.75
N THR A 66 -35.44 10.29 -15.80
CA THR A 66 -34.71 9.02 -15.82
C THR A 66 -35.61 7.82 -16.09
N ARG A 67 -35.09 6.85 -16.86
CA ARG A 67 -35.76 5.57 -17.15
C ARG A 67 -34.76 4.41 -17.21
N LEU A 68 -35.25 3.21 -16.92
CA LEU A 68 -34.47 1.98 -16.98
C LEU A 68 -34.74 1.20 -18.26
N PHE A 69 -33.67 0.73 -18.88
CA PHE A 69 -33.70 -0.06 -20.11
C PHE A 69 -32.86 -1.32 -19.94
N ALA A 70 -33.40 -2.47 -20.35
CA ALA A 70 -32.67 -3.73 -20.26
C ALA A 70 -31.48 -3.74 -21.22
N MET A 71 -30.30 -4.14 -20.74
CA MET A 71 -29.06 -4.23 -21.53
C MET A 71 -29.07 -5.48 -22.42
N ARG A 72 -30.01 -5.55 -23.36
CA ARG A 72 -30.16 -6.64 -24.32
C ARG A 72 -29.24 -6.44 -25.53
N PRO A 73 -28.81 -7.54 -26.20
CA PRO A 73 -28.05 -7.43 -27.44
C PRO A 73 -28.73 -6.54 -28.48
N ALA A 74 -27.96 -5.60 -29.05
CA ALA A 74 -28.40 -4.66 -30.09
C ALA A 74 -29.62 -3.78 -29.75
N ALA A 75 -29.89 -3.56 -28.46
CA ALA A 75 -31.06 -2.79 -28.01
C ALA A 75 -30.87 -1.27 -28.06
N PHE A 76 -29.64 -0.79 -28.25
CA PHE A 76 -29.32 0.63 -28.20
C PHE A 76 -28.73 1.10 -29.52
N LEU A 77 -28.84 2.40 -29.80
CA LEU A 77 -28.21 3.08 -30.91
C LEU A 77 -27.22 4.13 -30.39
N VAL A 78 -26.09 4.28 -31.08
CA VAL A 78 -25.18 5.41 -30.98
C VAL A 78 -24.99 5.95 -32.38
N ASP A 79 -25.25 7.25 -32.56
CA ASP A 79 -25.23 7.90 -33.87
C ASP A 79 -26.07 7.14 -34.93
N GLY A 80 -27.20 6.56 -34.50
CA GLY A 80 -28.09 5.76 -35.34
C GLY A 80 -27.61 4.34 -35.67
N ALA A 81 -26.44 3.92 -35.18
CA ALA A 81 -25.91 2.58 -35.38
C ALA A 81 -26.18 1.67 -34.15
N PRO A 82 -26.62 0.41 -34.34
CA PRO A 82 -26.91 -0.48 -33.23
C PRO A 82 -25.66 -0.85 -32.44
N VAL A 83 -25.78 -0.85 -31.11
CA VAL A 83 -24.75 -1.25 -30.15
C VAL A 83 -25.36 -2.16 -29.08
N THR A 84 -24.53 -3.04 -28.52
CA THR A 84 -24.87 -3.81 -27.32
C THR A 84 -24.17 -3.19 -26.12
N LEU A 85 -24.94 -2.67 -25.16
CA LEU A 85 -24.35 -2.15 -23.93
C LEU A 85 -23.86 -3.29 -23.04
N VAL A 86 -22.62 -3.20 -22.58
CA VAL A 86 -22.00 -4.14 -21.63
C VAL A 86 -21.54 -3.42 -20.38
N LYS A 87 -21.47 -4.12 -19.25
CA LYS A 87 -20.95 -3.54 -18.00
C LYS A 87 -19.50 -3.07 -18.19
N PRO A 88 -19.13 -1.87 -17.71
CA PRO A 88 -17.74 -1.44 -17.69
C PRO A 88 -16.86 -2.47 -16.96
N LYS A 89 -15.75 -2.86 -17.58
CA LYS A 89 -14.74 -3.68 -16.91
C LYS A 89 -14.04 -2.78 -15.90
N ILE A 90 -14.27 -3.01 -14.60
CA ILE A 90 -13.49 -2.36 -13.55
C ILE A 90 -12.06 -2.88 -13.70
N ARG A 91 -11.15 -2.04 -14.19
CA ARG A 91 -9.73 -2.37 -14.18
C ARG A 91 -9.29 -2.42 -12.72
N PRO A 92 -8.78 -3.54 -12.20
CA PRO A 92 -8.21 -3.54 -10.86
C PRO A 92 -7.11 -2.49 -10.81
N ALA A 93 -7.11 -1.68 -9.75
CA ALA A 93 -6.01 -0.75 -9.52
C ALA A 93 -4.70 -1.54 -9.58
N SER A 94 -3.73 -1.04 -10.34
CA SER A 94 -2.40 -1.68 -10.39
C SER A 94 -1.84 -1.74 -8.98
N ALA A 95 -1.32 -2.91 -8.58
CA ALA A 95 -0.66 -3.04 -7.29
C ALA A 95 0.46 -1.99 -7.15
N PRO A 96 0.68 -1.44 -5.94
CA PRO A 96 1.75 -0.46 -5.74
C PRO A 96 3.10 -1.07 -6.12
N THR A 97 3.84 -0.38 -6.99
CA THR A 97 5.19 -0.77 -7.41
C THR A 97 6.26 -0.41 -6.38
N ARG A 98 5.90 0.36 -5.34
CA ARG A 98 6.80 0.80 -4.28
C ARG A 98 6.35 0.30 -2.90
N SER A 99 7.31 0.04 -2.01
CA SER A 99 7.05 -0.23 -0.59
C SER A 99 6.73 1.06 0.18
N ALA A 100 6.37 0.93 1.46
CA ALA A 100 6.13 2.07 2.34
C ALA A 100 7.40 2.88 2.65
N SER A 101 8.59 2.27 2.59
CA SER A 101 9.90 2.95 2.64
C SER A 101 10.29 3.63 1.34
N GLY A 102 9.63 3.29 0.22
CA GLY A 102 9.86 3.87 -1.10
C GLY A 102 10.76 3.03 -2.02
N SER A 103 11.21 1.86 -1.58
CA SER A 103 11.94 0.90 -2.42
C SER A 103 11.04 0.28 -3.50
N THR A 104 11.63 -0.38 -4.50
CA THR A 104 10.86 -1.17 -5.46
C THR A 104 10.28 -2.40 -4.78
N ARG A 105 8.96 -2.56 -4.87
CA ARG A 105 8.29 -3.70 -4.26
C ARG A 105 8.65 -4.99 -4.99
N VAL A 106 9.00 -6.02 -4.23
CA VAL A 106 9.28 -7.37 -4.73
C VAL A 106 8.07 -8.26 -4.44
N GLU A 107 7.52 -8.88 -5.48
CA GLU A 107 6.44 -9.86 -5.36
C GLU A 107 6.97 -11.29 -5.25
N GLY A 108 6.15 -12.20 -4.71
CA GLY A 108 6.49 -13.63 -4.68
C GLY A 108 7.65 -14.00 -3.74
N LEU A 109 7.80 -13.27 -2.63
CA LEU A 109 8.79 -13.61 -1.60
C LEU A 109 8.60 -15.05 -1.12
N ARG A 110 9.56 -15.92 -1.46
CA ARG A 110 9.72 -17.18 -0.74
C ARG A 110 10.38 -16.85 0.60
N ALA A 111 9.92 -17.50 1.68
CA ALA A 111 10.57 -17.38 2.97
C ALA A 111 12.05 -17.76 2.81
N ARG A 112 12.93 -16.75 2.80
CA ARG A 112 14.38 -16.96 2.92
C ARG A 112 14.66 -17.33 4.36
N VAL A 113 15.69 -18.14 4.60
CA VAL A 113 16.25 -18.26 5.96
C VAL A 113 16.61 -16.84 6.37
N ALA A 114 16.08 -16.37 7.51
CA ALA A 114 16.40 -15.04 8.02
C ALA A 114 17.93 -14.88 8.01
N ARG A 115 18.42 -13.75 7.49
CA ARG A 115 19.81 -13.36 7.72
C ARG A 115 20.10 -13.46 9.22
N GLY A 116 21.35 -13.74 9.54
CA GLY A 116 21.80 -13.74 10.92
C GLY A 116 21.47 -12.42 11.61
N SER A 117 21.52 -11.31 10.85
CA SER A 117 21.40 -9.94 11.35
C SER A 117 20.04 -9.56 11.95
N ARG A 118 20.05 -8.59 12.87
CA ARG A 118 18.88 -8.07 13.58
C ARG A 118 18.88 -6.56 13.64
N ILE A 119 17.69 -5.97 13.66
CA ILE A 119 17.46 -4.62 14.16
C ILE A 119 16.77 -4.73 15.51
N TRP A 120 17.34 -4.09 16.50
CA TRP A 120 16.85 -4.03 17.86
C TRP A 120 16.31 -2.64 18.13
N VAL A 121 15.14 -2.56 18.75
CA VAL A 121 14.48 -1.30 19.05
C VAL A 121 14.11 -1.26 20.53
N GLU A 122 14.05 -0.06 21.10
CA GLU A 122 13.81 0.10 22.53
C GLU A 122 12.38 -0.31 22.94
N GLY A 123 11.38 0.24 22.24
CA GLY A 123 9.97 0.07 22.53
C GLY A 123 9.18 -0.76 21.50
N VAL A 124 8.00 -1.21 21.92
CA VAL A 124 7.02 -1.87 21.03
C VAL A 124 6.47 -0.93 19.94
N HIS A 125 6.41 0.38 20.22
CA HIS A 125 5.91 1.37 19.26
C HIS A 125 6.92 1.59 18.12
N ASP A 126 8.21 1.60 18.45
CA ASP A 126 9.32 1.63 17.52
C ASP A 126 9.29 0.42 16.60
N ALA A 127 9.17 -0.77 17.18
CA ALA A 127 9.09 -2.03 16.44
C ALA A 127 7.93 -1.97 15.43
N ALA A 128 6.77 -1.49 15.89
CA ALA A 128 5.58 -1.39 15.06
C ALA A 128 5.72 -0.34 13.94
N LEU A 129 6.35 0.81 14.19
CA LEU A 129 6.61 1.81 13.14
C LEU A 129 7.63 1.32 12.13
N VAL A 130 8.71 0.70 12.60
CA VAL A 130 9.73 0.09 11.73
C VAL A 130 9.10 -0.97 10.84
N GLU A 131 8.31 -1.88 11.43
CA GLU A 131 7.59 -2.92 10.68
C GLU A 131 6.61 -2.33 9.66
N ARG A 132 5.89 -1.26 10.03
CA ARG A 132 4.90 -0.64 9.15
C ARG A 132 5.52 0.02 7.92
N VAL A 133 6.69 0.65 8.05
CA VAL A 133 7.31 1.41 6.96
C VAL A 133 8.37 0.59 6.22
N TRP A 134 9.20 -0.17 6.94
CA TRP A 134 10.33 -0.92 6.38
C TRP A 134 10.16 -2.45 6.41
N GLY A 135 9.10 -2.98 7.03
CA GLY A 135 8.95 -4.43 7.19
C GLY A 135 8.94 -5.22 5.87
N HIS A 136 8.48 -4.62 4.78
CA HIS A 136 8.61 -5.22 3.44
C HIS A 136 10.08 -5.45 3.06
N ASP A 137 10.88 -4.40 3.15
CA ASP A 137 12.30 -4.39 2.79
C ASP A 137 13.11 -5.32 3.69
N LEU A 138 12.87 -5.24 4.99
CA LEU A 138 13.52 -6.10 5.97
C LEU A 138 13.23 -7.58 5.70
N ARG A 139 12.01 -7.94 5.31
CA ARG A 139 11.66 -9.32 4.92
C ARG A 139 12.32 -9.76 3.60
N VAL A 140 12.52 -8.86 2.64
CA VAL A 140 13.29 -9.15 1.40
C VAL A 140 14.73 -9.53 1.75
N GLU A 141 15.30 -8.77 2.69
CA GLU A 141 16.67 -8.90 3.16
C GLU A 141 16.86 -9.96 4.26
N GLY A 142 15.76 -10.55 4.76
CA GLY A 142 15.78 -11.55 5.83
C GLY A 142 16.15 -10.99 7.22
N VAL A 143 16.01 -9.69 7.45
CA VAL A 143 16.31 -9.03 8.72
C VAL A 143 15.07 -9.05 9.61
N VAL A 144 15.27 -9.35 10.91
CA VAL A 144 14.20 -9.36 11.90
C VAL A 144 14.35 -8.15 12.84
N VAL A 145 13.21 -7.56 13.21
CA VAL A 145 13.11 -6.50 14.21
C VAL A 145 12.70 -7.11 15.55
N GLU A 146 13.45 -6.83 16.61
CA GLU A 146 13.18 -7.33 17.96
C GLU A 146 13.22 -6.19 18.98
N GLN A 147 12.43 -6.30 20.05
CA GLN A 147 12.46 -5.33 21.14
C GLN A 147 13.61 -5.64 22.12
N LEU A 148 14.27 -4.62 22.66
CA LEU A 148 15.30 -4.71 23.71
C LEU A 148 14.79 -4.50 25.14
N GLU A 149 13.64 -3.86 25.30
CA GLU A 149 13.09 -3.46 26.62
C GLU A 149 14.04 -2.51 27.38
N GLY A 150 14.67 -1.59 26.66
CA GLY A 150 15.63 -0.63 27.20
C GLY A 150 17.09 -0.98 26.88
N LEU A 151 17.92 0.05 26.74
CA LEU A 151 19.36 -0.11 26.45
C LEU A 151 20.16 -0.77 27.58
N ASP A 152 19.66 -0.78 28.81
CA ASP A 152 20.30 -1.47 29.94
C ASP A 152 20.45 -3.00 29.66
N ASN A 153 19.61 -3.58 28.81
CA ASN A 153 19.68 -4.99 28.42
C ASN A 153 20.65 -5.27 27.26
N LEU A 154 21.20 -4.22 26.63
CA LEU A 154 21.96 -4.35 25.38
C LEU A 154 23.17 -5.27 25.55
N GLY A 155 23.97 -5.10 26.60
CA GLY A 155 25.17 -5.89 26.82
C GLY A 155 24.89 -7.39 26.96
N ALA A 156 23.87 -7.76 27.74
CA ALA A 156 23.48 -9.17 27.93
C ALA A 156 22.96 -9.78 26.63
N ARG A 157 22.13 -9.04 25.89
CA ARG A 157 21.58 -9.47 24.60
C ARG A 157 22.66 -9.63 23.54
N LEU A 158 23.66 -8.74 23.50
CA LEU A 158 24.82 -8.87 22.61
C LEU A 158 25.68 -10.09 22.97
N ALA A 159 25.87 -10.37 24.26
CA ALA A 159 26.62 -11.54 24.69
C ALA A 159 25.92 -12.86 24.32
N GLU A 160 24.59 -12.91 24.40
CA GLU A 160 23.81 -14.06 23.94
C GLU A 160 23.80 -14.18 22.42
N PHE A 161 23.69 -13.03 21.73
CA PHE A 161 23.58 -13.01 20.28
C PHE A 161 24.91 -13.26 19.60
N GLU A 162 26.04 -12.82 20.12
CA GLU A 162 27.37 -12.95 19.49
C GLU A 162 27.40 -12.39 18.05
N PRO A 163 27.33 -11.05 17.86
CA PRO A 163 27.37 -10.45 16.53
C PRO A 163 28.70 -10.74 15.80
N GLY A 164 28.62 -10.98 14.50
CA GLY A 164 29.76 -11.36 13.67
C GLY A 164 29.57 -10.97 12.21
N SER A 165 30.55 -11.35 11.38
CA SER A 165 30.40 -11.29 9.92
C SER A 165 29.16 -12.09 9.49
N GLY A 166 28.31 -11.52 8.65
CA GLY A 166 27.02 -12.08 8.21
C GLY A 166 25.90 -12.04 9.25
N ARG A 167 26.17 -11.55 10.47
CA ARG A 167 25.24 -11.54 11.60
C ARG A 167 25.41 -10.29 12.46
N ARG A 168 25.04 -9.15 11.88
CA ARG A 168 25.19 -7.82 12.50
C ARG A 168 23.98 -7.43 13.33
N VAL A 169 24.18 -6.54 14.31
CA VAL A 169 23.10 -5.96 15.12
C VAL A 169 23.04 -4.46 14.90
N GLY A 170 21.92 -3.99 14.34
CA GLY A 170 21.56 -2.59 14.38
C GLY A 170 20.71 -2.31 15.62
N VAL A 171 20.93 -1.20 16.31
CA VAL A 171 20.10 -0.76 17.45
C VAL A 171 19.55 0.63 17.15
N LEU A 172 18.23 0.77 17.23
CA LEU A 172 17.52 2.06 17.23
C LEU A 172 17.14 2.38 18.68
N ALA A 173 17.80 3.38 19.25
CA ALA A 173 17.50 3.87 20.58
C ALA A 173 16.63 5.13 20.53
N ASP A 174 15.79 5.29 21.54
CA ASP A 174 15.04 6.52 21.73
C ASP A 174 15.98 7.58 22.29
N HIS A 175 15.76 8.84 21.90
CA HIS A 175 16.34 10.01 22.57
C HIS A 175 17.85 9.96 22.89
N LEU A 176 18.67 9.44 21.96
CA LEU A 176 20.14 9.42 22.09
C LEU A 176 20.72 10.85 22.10
N VAL A 177 21.01 11.35 23.29
CA VAL A 177 21.65 12.66 23.51
C VAL A 177 23.10 12.48 23.97
N THR A 178 24.01 13.22 23.36
CA THR A 178 25.43 13.26 23.76
C THR A 178 25.57 13.62 25.25
N GLY A 179 26.37 12.84 25.96
CA GLY A 179 26.62 12.94 27.40
C GLY A 179 25.63 12.17 28.28
N SER A 180 24.69 11.40 27.70
CA SER A 180 23.72 10.61 28.47
C SER A 180 24.30 9.28 28.96
N LYS A 181 23.60 8.65 29.91
CA LYS A 181 23.90 7.27 30.36
C LYS A 181 23.89 6.28 29.18
N GLU A 182 23.02 6.50 28.20
CA GLU A 182 22.85 5.64 27.03
C GLU A 182 24.04 5.71 26.08
N GLU A 183 24.71 6.88 25.96
CA GLU A 183 25.96 6.97 25.20
C GLU A 183 27.04 6.04 25.77
N HIS A 184 27.13 5.93 27.10
CA HIS A 184 28.08 5.01 27.73
C HIS A 184 27.74 3.54 27.47
N LEU A 185 26.45 3.18 27.50
CA LEU A 185 25.97 1.82 27.22
C LEU A 185 26.21 1.40 25.77
N THR A 186 26.35 2.37 24.88
CA THR A 186 26.49 2.15 23.43
C THR A 186 27.93 2.33 22.94
N ALA A 187 28.86 2.64 23.85
CA ALA A 187 30.27 2.77 23.56
C ALA A 187 30.96 1.40 23.42
N ASN A 188 31.91 1.29 22.49
CA ASN A 188 32.82 0.15 22.34
C ASN A 188 32.14 -1.23 22.05
N LEU A 189 31.03 -1.26 21.31
CA LEU A 189 30.28 -2.49 21.00
C LEU A 189 30.90 -3.39 19.89
N GLY A 190 32.06 -3.00 19.36
CA GLY A 190 32.73 -3.71 18.27
C GLY A 190 32.15 -3.39 16.88
N PRO A 191 32.76 -3.92 15.80
CA PRO A 191 32.46 -3.51 14.42
C PRO A 191 31.15 -4.09 13.86
N HIS A 192 30.58 -5.11 14.52
CA HIS A 192 29.36 -5.79 14.07
C HIS A 192 28.09 -5.28 14.76
N VAL A 193 28.20 -4.19 15.52
CA VAL A 193 27.09 -3.52 16.20
C VAL A 193 27.09 -2.06 15.83
N MET A 194 25.94 -1.55 15.38
CA MET A 194 25.74 -0.12 15.16
C MET A 194 24.55 0.37 15.94
N VAL A 195 24.73 1.49 16.65
CA VAL A 195 23.64 2.17 17.33
C VAL A 195 23.34 3.48 16.62
N THR A 196 22.06 3.71 16.36
CA THR A 196 21.52 4.99 15.92
C THR A 196 20.38 5.39 16.85
N GLY A 197 19.92 6.62 16.73
CA GLY A 197 18.73 7.07 17.44
C GLY A 197 18.14 8.31 16.81
N HIS A 198 17.11 8.83 17.47
CA HIS A 198 16.43 10.05 17.05
C HIS A 198 16.39 11.09 18.17
N PRO A 199 16.30 12.39 17.85
CA PRO A 199 16.34 13.46 18.84
C PRO A 199 15.03 13.62 19.62
N TYR A 200 14.02 12.81 19.32
CA TYR A 200 12.70 12.92 19.91
C TYR A 200 12.61 12.26 21.28
N ILE A 201 11.72 12.78 22.11
CA ILE A 201 11.43 12.24 23.45
C ILE A 201 10.81 10.84 23.36
N ASP A 202 10.01 10.62 22.31
CA ASP A 202 9.31 9.37 22.03
C ASP A 202 9.08 9.24 20.53
N VAL A 203 9.02 8.01 20.04
CA VAL A 203 8.80 7.71 18.62
C VAL A 203 7.52 8.31 18.04
N TRP A 204 6.50 8.59 18.87
CA TRP A 204 5.30 9.30 18.39
C TRP A 204 5.68 10.65 17.78
N GLN A 205 6.60 11.38 18.41
CA GLN A 205 7.04 12.69 17.95
C GLN A 205 7.85 12.61 16.64
N ALA A 206 8.33 11.42 16.26
CA ALA A 206 8.94 11.17 14.96
C ALA A 206 7.92 11.07 13.80
N VAL A 207 6.62 11.01 14.10
CA VAL A 207 5.55 11.13 13.09
C VAL A 207 5.25 12.61 12.86
N LYS A 208 5.16 13.02 11.60
CA LYS A 208 4.91 14.42 11.24
C LYS A 208 3.56 14.89 11.81
N PRO A 209 3.48 16.08 12.43
CA PRO A 209 2.23 16.64 12.95
C PRO A 209 1.07 16.60 11.95
N LYS A 210 1.35 16.94 10.69
CA LYS A 210 0.35 16.92 9.61
C LYS A 210 -0.26 15.54 9.35
N ALA A 211 0.49 14.45 9.55
CA ALA A 211 -0.03 13.10 9.34
C ALA A 211 -1.11 12.76 10.36
N VAL A 212 -0.95 13.21 11.60
CA VAL A 212 -1.91 12.98 12.70
C VAL A 212 -2.96 14.10 12.84
N GLY A 213 -2.91 15.10 11.96
CA GLY A 213 -3.87 16.21 11.89
C GLY A 213 -3.71 17.24 13.00
N ILE A 214 -2.49 17.51 13.44
CA ILE A 214 -2.17 18.57 14.42
C ILE A 214 -1.17 19.57 13.83
N ASP A 215 -1.18 20.80 14.34
CA ASP A 215 -0.25 21.84 13.89
C ASP A 215 1.19 21.55 14.32
N ALA A 216 1.36 21.13 15.58
CA ALA A 216 2.63 20.72 16.16
C ALA A 216 2.40 19.76 17.35
N TRP A 217 3.41 18.95 17.68
CA TRP A 217 3.40 18.17 18.92
C TRP A 217 3.40 19.11 20.14
N PRO A 218 2.55 18.87 21.15
CA PRO A 218 2.51 19.71 22.34
C PRO A 218 3.81 19.57 23.14
N SER A 219 4.25 20.68 23.75
CA SER A 219 5.39 20.67 24.67
C SER A 219 4.92 20.21 26.06
N ILE A 220 5.35 19.02 26.47
CA ILE A 220 5.00 18.47 27.78
C ILE A 220 6.09 18.82 28.81
N PRO A 221 5.73 19.41 29.97
CA PRO A 221 6.71 19.72 31.01
C PRO A 221 7.49 18.49 31.47
N ARG A 222 8.78 18.69 31.77
CA ARG A 222 9.64 17.63 32.34
C ARG A 222 9.04 17.09 33.64
N GLY A 223 9.26 15.79 33.88
CA GLY A 223 8.75 15.08 35.05
C GLY A 223 7.31 14.56 34.91
N GLN A 224 6.64 14.82 33.78
CA GLN A 224 5.39 14.17 33.43
C GLN A 224 5.64 13.05 32.42
N ASP A 225 4.83 11.99 32.47
CA ASP A 225 4.77 11.00 31.38
C ASP A 225 4.36 11.70 30.08
N TRP A 226 5.25 11.63 29.09
CA TRP A 226 5.10 12.41 27.85
C TRP A 226 3.86 11.97 27.06
N LYS A 227 3.61 10.66 26.93
CA LYS A 227 2.46 10.11 26.18
C LYS A 227 1.13 10.52 26.81
N THR A 228 1.03 10.42 28.14
CA THR A 228 -0.15 10.85 28.90
C THR A 228 -0.38 12.35 28.76
N GLY A 229 0.69 13.16 28.85
CA GLY A 229 0.62 14.61 28.64
C GLY A 229 0.13 14.98 27.25
N VAL A 230 0.66 14.34 26.21
CA VAL A 230 0.23 14.54 24.82
C VAL A 230 -1.25 14.20 24.64
N CYS A 231 -1.69 13.04 25.15
CA CYS A 231 -3.08 12.63 24.99
C CYS A 231 -4.06 13.55 25.72
N ARG A 232 -3.66 14.07 26.89
CA ARG A 232 -4.44 15.06 27.64
C ARG A 232 -4.56 16.37 26.86
N GLU A 233 -3.46 16.89 26.34
CA GLU A 233 -3.43 18.20 25.69
C GLU A 233 -4.11 18.20 24.32
N LEU A 234 -4.10 17.06 23.62
CA LEU A 234 -4.77 16.90 22.34
C LEU A 234 -6.18 16.31 22.45
N GLY A 235 -6.62 15.96 23.66
CA GLY A 235 -7.93 15.33 23.90
C GLY A 235 -8.08 13.96 23.24
N TRP A 236 -7.00 13.19 23.14
CA TRP A 236 -6.98 11.88 22.46
C TRP A 236 -7.37 10.70 23.34
N GLY A 237 -7.59 10.92 24.64
CA GLY A 237 -7.97 9.87 25.58
C GLY A 237 -6.76 9.21 26.25
N THR A 238 -6.69 7.89 26.24
CA THR A 238 -5.59 7.14 26.86
C THR A 238 -4.35 7.08 25.95
N PRO A 239 -3.15 6.77 26.49
CA PRO A 239 -1.97 6.50 25.65
C PRO A 239 -2.21 5.41 24.59
N GLN A 240 -3.07 4.43 24.86
CA GLN A 240 -3.44 3.39 23.91
C GLN A 240 -4.31 3.96 22.76
N ASP A 241 -5.21 4.89 23.05
CA ASP A 241 -5.99 5.62 22.03
C ASP A 241 -5.09 6.50 21.17
N GLY A 242 -4.19 7.26 21.82
CA GLY A 242 -3.18 8.07 21.15
C GLY A 242 -2.30 7.24 20.23
N TRP A 243 -1.81 6.08 20.71
CA TRP A 243 -0.99 5.20 19.88
C TRP A 243 -1.72 4.73 18.63
N ARG A 244 -2.97 4.26 18.77
CA ARG A 244 -3.78 3.83 17.62
C ARG A 244 -3.94 4.95 16.60
N ARG A 245 -4.12 6.19 17.06
CA ARG A 245 -4.23 7.36 16.19
C ARG A 245 -2.92 7.63 15.43
N VAL A 246 -1.78 7.62 16.15
CA VAL A 246 -0.45 7.83 15.57
C VAL A 246 -0.11 6.74 14.56
N TYR A 247 -0.26 5.47 14.94
CA TYR A 247 0.06 4.33 14.09
C TYR A 247 -0.78 4.30 12.80
N ASN A 248 -2.09 4.59 12.90
CA ASN A 248 -2.98 4.59 11.74
C ASN A 248 -2.74 5.76 10.78
N ALA A 249 -2.13 6.84 11.24
CA ALA A 249 -1.79 8.00 10.42
C ALA A 249 -0.60 7.75 9.49
N VAL A 250 0.30 6.83 9.85
CA VAL A 250 1.50 6.53 9.07
C VAL A 250 1.15 5.58 7.93
N ASN A 251 1.40 5.98 6.69
CA ASN A 251 1.20 5.14 5.50
C ASN A 251 2.51 4.86 4.77
N SER A 252 3.47 5.79 4.86
CA SER A 252 4.80 5.65 4.26
C SER A 252 5.84 6.45 5.01
N PHE A 253 7.11 6.32 4.63
CA PHE A 253 8.21 7.13 5.14
C PHE A 253 7.93 8.64 5.05
N ARG A 254 7.08 9.09 4.11
CA ARG A 254 6.73 10.51 3.95
C ARG A 254 6.03 11.10 5.17
N ASP A 255 5.39 10.27 5.98
CA ASP A 255 4.67 10.66 7.19
C ASP A 255 5.61 10.76 8.41
N LEU A 256 6.88 10.41 8.24
CA LEU A 256 7.89 10.43 9.29
C LEU A 256 8.86 11.59 9.13
N GLU A 257 9.44 12.01 10.24
CA GLU A 257 10.49 13.01 10.28
C GLU A 257 11.84 12.44 9.78
N SER A 258 12.64 13.29 9.15
CA SER A 258 13.88 12.87 8.47
C SER A 258 14.93 12.26 9.41
N HIS A 259 14.95 12.65 10.69
CA HIS A 259 15.89 12.10 11.66
C HIS A 259 15.65 10.61 11.91
N LEU A 260 14.38 10.20 12.08
CA LEU A 260 14.04 8.78 12.25
C LEU A 260 14.32 8.00 10.96
N ILE A 261 13.91 8.55 9.81
CA ILE A 261 14.17 7.92 8.50
C ILE A 261 15.67 7.66 8.35
N GLY A 262 16.49 8.69 8.49
CA GLY A 262 17.94 8.56 8.33
C GLY A 262 18.58 7.60 9.34
N ALA A 263 18.06 7.50 10.57
CA ALA A 263 18.53 6.54 11.56
C ALA A 263 18.24 5.09 11.11
N VAL A 264 17.00 4.81 10.71
CA VAL A 264 16.58 3.47 10.27
C VAL A 264 17.27 3.07 8.98
N GLU A 265 17.37 3.96 7.97
CA GLU A 265 18.07 3.66 6.71
C GLU A 265 19.53 3.28 6.94
N ARG A 266 20.26 4.00 7.82
CA ARG A 266 21.62 3.61 8.18
C ARG A 266 21.66 2.21 8.79
N LEU A 267 20.75 1.91 9.72
CA LEU A 267 20.68 0.57 10.32
C LEU A 267 20.43 -0.50 9.26
N VAL A 268 19.49 -0.27 8.34
CA VAL A 268 19.19 -1.17 7.22
C VAL A 268 20.45 -1.41 6.38
N ASP A 269 21.12 -0.35 5.95
CA ASP A 269 22.36 -0.47 5.16
C ASP A 269 23.41 -1.30 5.92
N PHE A 270 23.60 -1.01 7.21
CA PHE A 270 24.59 -1.70 8.03
C PHE A 270 24.30 -3.19 8.20
N VAL A 271 23.04 -3.58 8.44
CA VAL A 271 22.68 -4.99 8.69
C VAL A 271 22.49 -5.81 7.41
N THR A 272 22.41 -5.14 6.25
CA THR A 272 22.23 -5.77 4.93
C THR A 272 23.48 -5.75 4.07
N GLU A 273 24.53 -5.03 4.49
CA GLU A 273 25.83 -4.99 3.84
C GLU A 273 26.35 -6.42 3.57
N PRO A 274 26.79 -6.73 2.34
CA PRO A 274 27.34 -8.04 2.02
C PRO A 274 28.66 -8.27 2.76
N ASP A 275 28.91 -9.51 3.16
CA ASP A 275 30.18 -9.88 3.78
C ASP A 275 31.32 -9.71 2.76
N GLU A 276 32.31 -8.89 3.09
CA GLU A 276 33.62 -8.99 2.44
C GLU A 276 34.24 -10.31 2.91
N GLY A 277 34.18 -11.31 2.04
CA GLY A 277 34.66 -12.68 2.28
C GLY A 277 36.18 -12.80 2.40
#